data_AF-A0A7C1YIZ8-F1
#
_entry.id   AF-A0A7C1YIZ8-F1
#
_cell.length_a   1.000
_cell.length_b   1.000
_cell.length_c   1.000
_cell.angle_alpha   90.00
_cell.angle_beta   90.00
_cell.angle_gamma   90.00
#
_symmetry.space_group_name_H-M   'P 1'
#
loop_
_entity.id
_entity.type
_entity.pdbx_description
1 polymer ?
#
loop_
_entity_poly.entity_id
_entity_poly.type
_entity_poly.pdbx_seq_one_letter_code
_entity_poly.pdbx_strand_id
1 'polypeptide(L)'
;MKKFPSIAVFLIIAILSFFTGTGIATAGIEDVTYPVAELGGCESQGECRVYCDDTDNISECIAFAEEHDLMSSDDAETAQKFADSIVAGETPGGCNSPLACENYCQNISNINECLDFAEENGHEVPEVEEARKIARYLNDGGVMPGGCTSQASCETYCNDIENGAECLDFALEADLDIGDDDLDPEQMRRVINLMQQGESPGGCTSKEQCEVYCKEEGNIGECVEFGVKAGFIDDNEAELIRKTGGKGPGGGDS
;
A
#
# COMPACT_ATOMS: atom_id res chain seq x y z
N MET A 1 19.42 6.02 -1.61
CA MET A 1 18.02 6.05 -1.15
C MET A 1 17.16 5.51 -2.28
N LYS A 2 17.06 4.18 -2.38
CA LYS A 2 16.21 3.51 -3.37
C LYS A 2 14.87 3.26 -2.67
N LYS A 3 13.81 3.88 -3.19
CA LYS A 3 12.43 3.65 -2.75
C LYS A 3 12.02 2.27 -3.27
N PHE A 4 11.66 1.35 -2.39
CA PHE A 4 11.01 0.10 -2.76
C PHE A 4 9.55 0.42 -3.13
N PRO A 5 9.00 -0.14 -4.23
CA PRO A 5 7.59 0.00 -4.52
C PRO A 5 6.76 -0.94 -3.64
N SER A 6 5.66 -0.42 -3.11
CA SER A 6 4.67 -1.10 -2.28
C SER A 6 4.16 -2.40 -2.90
N ILE A 7 3.86 -3.36 -2.03
CA ILE A 7 3.40 -4.75 -2.25
C ILE A 7 2.06 -4.89 -3.02
N ALA A 8 1.51 -3.81 -3.60
CA ALA A 8 0.16 -3.76 -4.17
C ALA A 8 0.05 -3.96 -5.71
N VAL A 9 1.14 -4.24 -6.45
CA VAL A 9 1.12 -4.22 -7.93
C VAL A 9 1.41 -5.59 -8.54
N PHE A 10 0.48 -6.54 -8.48
CA PHE A 10 0.47 -7.71 -9.38
C PHE A 10 -0.95 -8.19 -9.71
N LEU A 11 -1.73 -7.31 -10.32
CA LEU A 11 -2.91 -7.72 -11.09
C LEU A 11 -2.80 -7.18 -12.52
N ILE A 12 -3.13 -8.07 -13.49
CA ILE A 12 -3.34 -7.86 -14.93
C ILE A 12 -2.00 -7.70 -15.74
N ILE A 13 -1.62 -8.46 -16.78
CA ILE A 13 -2.30 -8.89 -18.03
C ILE A 13 -1.57 -10.09 -18.67
N ALA A 14 -2.35 -10.88 -19.41
CA ALA A 14 -2.02 -12.04 -20.25
C ALA A 14 -0.97 -11.86 -21.38
N ILE A 15 -0.18 -12.94 -21.56
CA ILE A 15 0.28 -13.63 -22.78
C ILE A 15 0.09 -12.92 -24.15
N LEU A 16 1.19 -12.57 -24.83
CA LEU A 16 1.66 -13.18 -26.11
C LEU A 16 2.84 -12.41 -26.76
N SER A 17 4.00 -13.09 -26.79
CA SER A 17 4.96 -13.22 -27.92
C SER A 17 5.93 -12.08 -28.30
N PHE A 18 7.22 -12.49 -28.24
CA PHE A 18 8.37 -12.12 -29.08
C PHE A 18 9.00 -10.74 -28.89
N PHE A 19 10.13 -10.68 -28.16
CA PHE A 19 11.32 -9.95 -28.62
C PHE A 19 12.61 -10.57 -28.03
N THR A 20 13.50 -11.00 -28.92
CA THR A 20 14.89 -11.34 -28.61
C THR A 20 15.65 -10.06 -28.30
N GLY A 21 16.11 -9.88 -27.07
CA GLY A 21 16.95 -8.75 -26.67
C GLY A 21 17.48 -8.97 -25.26
N THR A 22 18.79 -8.87 -25.10
CA THR A 22 19.55 -9.04 -23.85
C THR A 22 18.97 -8.14 -22.75
N GLY A 23 18.32 -8.76 -21.76
CA GLY A 23 17.63 -8.10 -20.65
C GLY A 23 18.47 -8.00 -19.39
N ILE A 24 18.22 -6.91 -18.67
CA ILE A 24 18.78 -6.53 -17.37
C ILE A 24 18.19 -7.46 -16.31
N ALA A 25 19.00 -7.95 -15.36
CA ALA A 25 18.55 -8.79 -14.26
C ALA A 25 17.62 -7.99 -13.34
N THR A 26 16.32 -8.21 -13.50
CA THR A 26 15.30 -7.96 -12.49
C THR A 26 14.87 -9.33 -11.98
N ALA A 27 15.64 -9.92 -11.06
CA ALA A 27 15.21 -11.13 -10.38
C ALA A 27 13.95 -10.77 -9.59
N GLY A 28 12.81 -11.21 -10.10
CA GLY A 28 11.51 -11.10 -9.46
C GLY A 28 10.86 -12.47 -9.49
N ILE A 29 9.77 -12.65 -8.76
CA ILE A 29 9.02 -13.92 -8.61
C ILE A 29 8.68 -14.60 -9.96
N GLU A 30 8.75 -13.86 -11.08
CA GLU A 30 8.60 -14.37 -12.46
C GLU A 30 9.72 -15.32 -12.93
N ASP A 31 10.88 -15.34 -12.27
CA ASP A 31 12.01 -16.22 -12.62
C ASP A 31 11.95 -17.59 -11.89
N VAL A 32 10.99 -17.80 -10.99
CA VAL A 32 10.82 -19.09 -10.29
C VAL A 32 10.24 -20.13 -11.25
N THR A 33 11.01 -21.17 -11.54
CA THR A 33 10.60 -22.27 -12.40
C THR A 33 9.90 -23.36 -11.59
N TYR A 34 8.64 -23.64 -11.91
CA TYR A 34 7.86 -24.70 -11.28
C TYR A 34 8.00 -26.04 -12.05
N PRO A 35 7.92 -27.19 -11.35
CA PRO A 35 7.84 -27.33 -9.90
C PRO A 35 9.16 -26.99 -9.19
N VAL A 36 9.10 -26.42 -7.99
CA VAL A 36 10.28 -26.06 -7.18
C VAL A 36 10.72 -27.27 -6.37
N ALA A 37 11.73 -27.99 -6.85
CA ALA A 37 12.16 -29.26 -6.26
C ALA A 37 12.69 -29.12 -4.82
N GLU A 38 13.33 -27.99 -4.53
CA GLU A 38 13.88 -27.62 -3.23
C GLU A 38 12.79 -27.40 -2.18
N LEU A 39 11.58 -26.97 -2.60
CA LEU A 39 10.44 -26.66 -1.73
C LEU A 39 9.35 -27.74 -1.82
N GLY A 40 9.77 -29.01 -1.73
CA GLY A 40 8.85 -30.15 -1.76
C GLY A 40 8.16 -30.40 -3.11
N GLY A 41 8.60 -29.75 -4.19
CA GLY A 41 8.05 -29.92 -5.53
C GLY A 41 6.76 -29.15 -5.78
N CYS A 42 6.51 -28.05 -5.07
CA CYS A 42 5.31 -27.22 -5.27
C CYS A 42 5.18 -26.75 -6.74
N GLU A 43 3.97 -26.86 -7.30
CA GLU A 43 3.70 -26.64 -8.73
C GLU A 43 3.22 -25.21 -9.05
N SER A 44 2.99 -24.39 -8.02
CA SER A 44 2.57 -23.01 -8.16
C SER A 44 2.96 -22.16 -6.96
N GLN A 45 2.94 -20.83 -7.11
CA GLN A 45 3.19 -19.89 -6.00
C GLN A 45 2.28 -20.17 -4.79
N GLY A 46 1.00 -20.48 -5.03
CA GLY A 46 0.06 -20.78 -3.95
C GLY A 46 0.42 -22.06 -3.20
N GLU A 47 0.86 -23.09 -3.91
CA GLU A 47 1.35 -24.33 -3.28
C GLU A 47 2.64 -24.11 -2.50
N CYS A 48 3.59 -23.33 -3.05
CA CYS A 48 4.82 -23.00 -2.33
C CYS A 48 4.53 -22.15 -1.09
N ARG A 49 3.54 -21.24 -1.14
CA ARG A 49 3.11 -20.51 0.06
C ARG A 49 2.59 -21.45 1.13
N VAL A 50 1.71 -22.38 0.78
CA VAL A 50 1.20 -23.38 1.73
C VAL A 50 2.33 -24.23 2.31
N TYR A 51 3.29 -24.61 1.48
CA TYR A 51 4.48 -25.34 1.92
C TYR A 51 5.32 -24.54 2.92
N CYS A 52 5.59 -23.27 2.63
CA CYS A 52 6.39 -22.36 3.46
C CYS A 52 5.65 -21.83 4.70
N ASP A 53 4.32 -21.90 4.72
CA ASP A 53 3.50 -21.60 5.90
C ASP A 53 3.57 -22.72 6.95
N ASP A 54 4.10 -23.90 6.60
CA ASP A 54 4.40 -24.96 7.57
C ASP A 54 5.67 -24.62 8.35
N THR A 55 5.58 -24.65 9.67
CA THR A 55 6.67 -24.32 10.60
C THR A 55 7.92 -25.15 10.35
N ASP A 56 7.77 -26.41 9.92
CA ASP A 56 8.90 -27.30 9.66
C ASP A 56 9.69 -26.92 8.40
N ASN A 57 9.10 -26.10 7.52
CA ASN A 57 9.64 -25.74 6.21
C ASN A 57 10.08 -24.26 6.09
N ILE A 58 9.88 -23.44 7.12
CA ILE A 58 10.18 -21.99 7.03
C ILE A 58 11.65 -21.73 6.69
N SER A 59 12.58 -22.41 7.35
CA SER A 59 14.03 -22.17 7.18
C SER A 59 14.53 -22.52 5.77
N GLU A 60 14.00 -23.57 5.14
CA GLU A 60 14.36 -23.91 3.75
C GLU A 60 13.74 -22.93 2.75
N CYS A 61 12.53 -22.41 3.03
CA CYS A 61 11.93 -21.36 2.22
C CYS A 61 12.71 -20.04 2.31
N ILE A 62 13.22 -19.68 3.48
CA ILE A 62 14.12 -18.52 3.65
C ILE A 62 15.41 -18.73 2.86
N ALA A 63 16.04 -19.90 2.98
CA ALA A 63 17.26 -20.22 2.25
C ALA A 63 17.06 -20.16 0.72
N PHE A 64 15.94 -20.71 0.23
CA PHE A 64 15.56 -20.61 -1.17
C PHE A 64 15.36 -19.15 -1.60
N ALA A 65 14.64 -18.36 -0.81
CA ALA A 65 14.40 -16.96 -1.13
C ALA A 65 15.69 -16.13 -1.17
N GLU A 66 16.63 -16.38 -0.26
CA GLU A 66 17.94 -15.73 -0.27
C GLU A 66 18.80 -16.18 -1.46
N GLU A 67 18.88 -17.49 -1.73
CA GLU A 67 19.68 -18.05 -2.83
C GLU A 67 19.23 -17.55 -4.21
N HIS A 68 17.92 -17.32 -4.36
CA HIS A 68 17.31 -16.88 -5.61
C HIS A 68 17.05 -15.37 -5.68
N ASP A 69 17.69 -14.57 -4.81
CA ASP A 69 17.56 -13.10 -4.77
C ASP A 69 16.10 -12.61 -4.59
N LEU A 70 15.21 -13.44 -4.05
CA LEU A 70 13.83 -13.07 -3.69
C LEU A 70 13.76 -12.38 -2.33
N MET A 71 14.82 -12.48 -1.54
CA MET A 71 14.97 -11.89 -0.21
C MET A 71 16.42 -11.43 -0.02
N SER A 72 16.64 -10.25 0.56
CA SER A 72 17.99 -9.81 0.89
C SER A 72 18.54 -10.58 2.09
N SER A 73 19.86 -10.65 2.27
CA SER A 73 20.44 -11.31 3.44
C SER A 73 19.99 -10.70 4.77
N ASP A 74 19.76 -9.38 4.81
CA ASP A 74 19.25 -8.70 6.02
C ASP A 74 17.80 -9.13 6.32
N ASP A 75 16.97 -9.25 5.27
CA ASP A 75 15.59 -9.75 5.40
C ASP A 75 15.56 -11.25 5.75
N ALA A 76 16.50 -12.05 5.22
CA ALA A 76 16.62 -13.47 5.52
C ALA A 76 17.03 -13.72 6.98
N GLU A 77 17.98 -12.94 7.52
CA GLU A 77 18.33 -12.98 8.94
C GLU A 77 17.11 -12.65 9.82
N THR A 78 16.35 -11.64 9.42
CA THR A 78 15.14 -11.20 10.13
C THR A 78 14.04 -12.27 10.08
N ALA A 79 13.80 -12.86 8.91
CA ALA A 79 12.86 -13.96 8.74
C ALA A 79 13.26 -15.19 9.56
N GLN A 80 14.57 -15.47 9.68
CA GLN A 80 15.06 -16.57 10.49
C GLN A 80 14.81 -16.33 11.99
N LYS A 81 15.01 -15.11 12.49
CA LYS A 81 14.66 -14.75 13.89
C LYS A 81 13.17 -14.93 14.17
N PHE A 82 12.33 -14.58 13.21
CA PHE A 82 10.88 -14.81 13.30
C PHE A 82 10.55 -16.31 13.34
N ALA A 83 11.17 -17.12 12.48
CA ALA A 83 11.03 -18.58 12.49
C ALA A 83 11.45 -19.18 13.85
N ASP A 84 12.56 -18.71 14.41
CA ASP A 84 13.04 -19.14 15.72
C ASP A 84 12.04 -18.79 16.84
N SER A 85 11.41 -17.61 16.76
CA SER A 85 10.36 -17.16 17.70
C SER A 85 9.13 -18.06 17.63
N ILE A 86 8.72 -18.50 16.44
CA ILE A 86 7.63 -19.46 16.26
C ILE A 86 7.97 -20.80 16.95
N VAL A 87 9.18 -21.32 16.73
CA VAL A 87 9.63 -22.59 17.35
C VAL A 87 9.71 -22.47 18.88
N ALA A 88 10.14 -21.32 19.39
CA ALA A 88 10.18 -21.03 20.82
C ALA A 88 8.79 -20.83 21.44
N GLY A 89 7.76 -20.57 20.61
CA GLY A 89 6.43 -20.19 21.07
C GLY A 89 6.38 -18.78 21.68
N GLU A 90 7.33 -17.92 21.30
CA GLU A 90 7.50 -16.55 21.78
C GLU A 90 6.88 -15.54 20.80
N THR A 91 5.67 -15.83 20.31
CA THR A 91 4.96 -15.04 19.30
C THR A 91 3.67 -14.43 19.85
N PRO A 92 3.16 -13.34 19.24
CA PRO A 92 1.88 -12.73 19.63
C PRO A 92 0.74 -13.74 19.60
N GLY A 93 -0.04 -13.81 20.68
CA GLY A 93 -1.17 -14.72 20.80
C GLY A 93 -0.80 -16.22 20.74
N GLY A 94 0.49 -16.57 20.78
CA GLY A 94 0.98 -17.93 20.57
C GLY A 94 0.74 -18.46 19.15
N CYS A 95 0.72 -17.59 18.15
CA CYS A 95 0.62 -18.00 16.75
C CYS A 95 1.82 -18.86 16.33
N ASN A 96 1.57 -19.95 15.60
CA ASN A 96 2.59 -20.97 15.33
C ASN A 96 2.97 -21.11 13.85
N SER A 97 2.52 -20.18 13.01
CA SER A 97 2.89 -20.10 11.60
C SER A 97 2.82 -18.64 11.13
N PRO A 98 3.50 -18.27 10.03
CA PRO A 98 3.44 -16.93 9.48
C PRO A 98 1.99 -16.47 9.23
N LEU A 99 1.19 -17.31 8.55
CA LEU A 99 -0.22 -17.03 8.30
C LEU A 99 -1.07 -16.90 9.58
N ALA A 100 -0.80 -17.71 10.60
CA ALA A 100 -1.50 -17.58 11.89
C ALA A 100 -1.17 -16.26 12.58
N CYS A 101 0.11 -15.84 12.53
CA CYS A 101 0.56 -14.57 13.10
C CYS A 101 0.01 -13.37 12.32
N GLU A 102 0.01 -13.43 10.99
CA GLU A 102 -0.63 -12.43 10.13
C GLU A 102 -2.11 -12.26 10.50
N ASN A 103 -2.84 -13.37 10.63
CA ASN A 103 -4.26 -13.34 11.00
C ASN A 103 -4.51 -12.82 12.42
N TYR A 104 -3.60 -13.07 13.35
CA TYR A 104 -3.67 -12.55 14.71
C TYR A 104 -3.40 -11.04 14.74
N CYS A 105 -2.33 -10.59 14.08
CA CYS A 105 -1.86 -9.21 14.11
C CYS A 105 -2.65 -8.26 13.22
N GLN A 106 -3.33 -8.74 12.18
CA GLN A 106 -4.25 -7.91 11.41
C GLN A 106 -5.49 -7.48 12.23
N ASN A 107 -5.77 -8.11 13.38
CA ASN A 107 -6.85 -7.69 14.26
C ASN A 107 -6.38 -6.52 15.12
N ILE A 108 -7.03 -5.37 14.96
CA ILE A 108 -6.69 -4.13 15.68
C ILE A 108 -6.71 -4.29 17.21
N SER A 109 -7.49 -5.24 17.73
CA SER A 109 -7.53 -5.53 19.18
C SER A 109 -6.19 -6.05 19.72
N ASN A 110 -5.34 -6.57 18.83
CA ASN A 110 -4.04 -7.17 19.15
C ASN A 110 -2.87 -6.26 18.79
N ILE A 111 -3.14 -5.03 18.32
CA ILE A 111 -2.12 -4.14 17.74
C ILE A 111 -0.94 -3.89 18.69
N ASN A 112 -1.20 -3.66 19.98
CA ASN A 112 -0.13 -3.38 20.94
C ASN A 112 0.83 -4.56 21.09
N GLU A 113 0.32 -5.79 21.24
CA GLU A 113 1.15 -7.00 21.41
C GLU A 113 1.99 -7.27 20.16
N CYS A 114 1.41 -7.08 18.96
CA CYS A 114 2.13 -7.27 17.72
C CYS A 114 3.20 -6.20 17.47
N LEU A 115 2.94 -4.96 17.87
CA LEU A 115 3.95 -3.89 17.80
C LEU A 115 5.07 -4.09 18.83
N ASP A 116 4.73 -4.49 20.06
CA ASP A 116 5.73 -4.83 21.09
C ASP A 116 6.66 -5.95 20.57
N PHE A 117 6.07 -7.00 20.00
CA PHE A 117 6.84 -8.10 19.40
C PHE A 117 7.71 -7.64 18.23
N ALA A 118 7.19 -6.82 17.32
CA ALA A 118 7.94 -6.29 16.19
C ALA A 118 9.16 -5.48 16.67
N GLU A 119 8.95 -4.55 17.61
CA GLU A 119 10.00 -3.72 18.21
C GLU A 119 11.06 -4.55 18.94
N GLU A 120 10.66 -5.52 19.76
CA GLU A 120 11.57 -6.42 20.50
C GLU A 120 12.42 -7.30 19.56
N ASN A 121 11.91 -7.62 18.37
CA ASN A 121 12.62 -8.39 17.36
C ASN A 121 13.37 -7.54 16.33
N GLY A 122 13.46 -6.22 16.56
CA GLY A 122 14.29 -5.31 15.75
C GLY A 122 13.64 -4.85 14.45
N HIS A 123 12.31 -4.97 14.33
CA HIS A 123 11.55 -4.45 13.20
C HIS A 123 11.26 -2.95 13.37
N GLU A 124 12.30 -2.13 13.42
CA GLU A 124 12.20 -0.67 13.47
C GLU A 124 12.02 -0.10 12.05
N VAL A 125 10.86 -0.35 11.44
CA VAL A 125 10.50 0.12 10.10
C VAL A 125 9.42 1.22 10.16
N PRO A 126 9.34 2.13 9.18
CA PRO A 126 8.34 3.22 9.17
C PRO A 126 6.90 2.75 9.40
N GLU A 127 6.56 1.57 8.92
CA GLU A 127 5.24 0.94 9.08
C GLU A 127 4.91 0.64 10.55
N VAL A 128 5.90 0.27 11.38
CA VAL A 128 5.71 0.04 12.82
C VAL A 128 5.48 1.37 13.54
N GLU A 129 6.17 2.43 13.14
CA GLU A 129 5.95 3.78 13.69
C GLU A 129 4.55 4.32 13.37
N GLU A 130 4.08 4.15 12.14
CA GLU A 130 2.71 4.50 11.75
C GLU A 130 1.66 3.69 12.52
N ALA A 131 1.84 2.37 12.59
CA ALA A 131 0.95 1.51 13.37
C ALA A 131 0.96 1.89 14.87
N ARG A 132 2.09 2.37 15.41
CA ARG A 132 2.15 2.92 16.78
C ARG A 132 1.33 4.17 16.96
N LYS A 133 1.23 5.03 15.94
CA LYS A 133 0.34 6.19 16.00
C LYS A 133 -1.13 5.76 16.10
N ILE A 134 -1.54 4.75 15.32
CA ILE A 134 -2.88 4.15 15.43
C ILE A 134 -3.11 3.56 16.83
N ALA A 135 -2.15 2.80 17.36
CA ALA A 135 -2.25 2.22 18.69
C ALA A 135 -2.41 3.29 19.79
N ARG A 136 -1.66 4.41 19.70
CA ARG A 136 -1.80 5.56 20.61
C ARG A 136 -3.19 6.19 20.52
N TYR A 137 -3.67 6.47 19.30
CA TYR A 137 -5.00 7.00 19.06
C TYR A 137 -6.10 6.15 19.73
N LEU A 138 -6.04 4.82 19.57
CA LEU A 138 -6.99 3.90 20.19
C LEU A 138 -6.87 3.86 21.72
N ASN A 139 -5.65 3.87 22.25
CA ASN A 139 -5.42 3.91 23.70
C ASN A 139 -5.96 5.19 24.35
N ASP A 140 -5.97 6.30 23.61
CA ASP A 140 -6.55 7.59 24.04
C ASP A 140 -8.08 7.65 23.91
N GLY A 141 -8.72 6.55 23.48
CA GLY A 141 -10.17 6.42 23.36
C GLY A 141 -10.70 6.73 21.96
N GLY A 142 -9.81 6.86 20.97
CA GLY A 142 -10.18 6.92 19.56
C GLY A 142 -10.89 5.65 19.10
N VAL A 143 -11.57 5.75 17.96
CA VAL A 143 -12.32 4.64 17.37
C VAL A 143 -11.96 4.48 15.89
N MET A 144 -11.82 3.25 15.44
CA MET A 144 -11.55 2.98 14.03
C MET A 144 -12.72 3.44 13.15
N PRO A 145 -12.44 4.01 11.96
CA PRO A 145 -13.49 4.46 11.05
C PRO A 145 -14.41 3.30 10.66
N GLY A 146 -15.72 3.53 10.69
CA GLY A 146 -16.72 2.49 10.40
C GLY A 146 -16.71 1.30 11.36
N GLY A 147 -15.94 1.36 12.45
CA GLY A 147 -15.69 0.22 13.32
C GLY A 147 -14.89 -0.91 12.66
N CYS A 148 -14.09 -0.60 11.63
CA CYS A 148 -13.24 -1.59 10.98
C CYS A 148 -12.22 -2.18 11.96
N THR A 149 -11.94 -3.48 11.87
CA THR A 149 -11.08 -4.20 12.84
C THR A 149 -9.86 -4.86 12.21
N SER A 150 -9.73 -4.78 10.89
CA SER A 150 -8.58 -5.26 10.15
C SER A 150 -8.21 -4.35 9.01
N GLN A 151 -6.95 -4.38 8.59
CA GLN A 151 -6.42 -3.58 7.47
C GLN A 151 -7.35 -3.66 6.25
N ALA A 152 -7.65 -4.86 5.76
CA ALA A 152 -8.51 -5.05 4.59
C ALA A 152 -9.92 -4.44 4.77
N SER A 153 -10.50 -4.54 5.97
CA SER A 153 -11.80 -3.94 6.25
C SER A 153 -11.74 -2.41 6.31
N CYS A 154 -10.66 -1.85 6.85
CA CYS A 154 -10.44 -0.41 6.94
C CYS A 154 -10.15 0.19 5.56
N GLU A 155 -9.32 -0.47 4.75
CA GLU A 155 -9.07 -0.09 3.36
C GLU A 155 -10.37 -0.08 2.55
N THR A 156 -11.18 -1.15 2.66
CA THR A 156 -12.47 -1.22 1.98
C THR A 156 -13.39 -0.07 2.41
N TYR A 157 -13.43 0.24 3.71
CA TYR A 157 -14.27 1.31 4.25
C TYR A 157 -13.79 2.69 3.78
N CYS A 158 -12.49 2.97 3.88
CA CYS A 158 -11.92 4.27 3.55
C CYS A 158 -11.74 4.53 2.05
N ASN A 159 -11.73 3.49 1.22
CA ASN A 159 -11.76 3.63 -0.24
C ASN A 159 -13.15 4.03 -0.78
N ASP A 160 -14.19 4.00 0.06
CA ASP A 160 -15.48 4.58 -0.28
C ASP A 160 -15.48 6.08 0.04
N ILE A 161 -15.70 6.90 -0.99
CA ILE A 161 -15.69 8.35 -0.88
C ILE A 161 -16.78 8.89 0.06
N GLU A 162 -17.87 8.13 0.26
CA GLU A 162 -18.91 8.48 1.22
C GLU A 162 -18.37 8.48 2.66
N ASN A 163 -17.33 7.68 2.93
CA ASN A 163 -16.66 7.59 4.23
C ASN A 163 -15.38 8.44 4.29
N GLY A 164 -14.96 9.06 3.19
CA GLY A 164 -13.67 9.76 3.08
C GLY A 164 -13.48 10.86 4.12
N ALA A 165 -14.56 11.55 4.52
CA ALA A 165 -14.52 12.56 5.56
C ALA A 165 -14.12 11.98 6.94
N GLU A 166 -14.73 10.84 7.32
CA GLU A 166 -14.43 10.15 8.58
C GLU A 166 -13.00 9.59 8.57
N CYS A 167 -12.56 9.02 7.45
CA CYS A 167 -11.20 8.50 7.33
C CYS A 167 -10.13 9.61 7.33
N LEU A 168 -10.43 10.78 6.77
CA LEU A 168 -9.58 11.96 6.89
C LEU A 168 -9.51 12.46 8.34
N ASP A 169 -10.65 12.53 9.05
CA ASP A 169 -10.67 12.90 10.48
C ASP A 169 -9.83 11.92 11.31
N PHE A 170 -10.04 10.62 11.11
CA PHE A 170 -9.23 9.58 11.75
C PHE A 170 -7.73 9.76 11.49
N ALA A 171 -7.34 9.94 10.22
CA ALA A 171 -5.94 10.07 9.86
C ALA A 171 -5.29 11.30 10.50
N LEU A 172 -6.00 12.44 10.56
CA LEU A 172 -5.51 13.65 11.24
C LEU A 172 -5.41 13.46 12.76
N GLU A 173 -6.44 12.88 13.38
CA GLU A 173 -6.47 12.67 14.84
C GLU A 173 -5.43 11.63 15.29
N ALA A 174 -5.20 10.62 14.46
CA ALA A 174 -4.16 9.62 14.67
C ALA A 174 -2.78 10.08 14.19
N ASP A 175 -2.61 11.33 13.74
CA ASP A 175 -1.33 11.88 13.27
C ASP A 175 -0.70 11.07 12.12
N LEU A 176 -1.53 10.39 11.31
CA LEU A 176 -1.07 9.63 10.16
C LEU A 176 -0.66 10.57 9.04
N ASP A 177 0.36 10.17 8.29
CA ASP A 177 0.75 10.87 7.08
C ASP A 177 -0.30 10.58 6.00
N ILE A 178 -1.02 11.61 5.55
CA ILE A 178 -2.17 11.47 4.64
C ILE A 178 -1.72 11.61 3.17
N GLY A 179 -0.42 11.65 2.92
CA GLY A 179 0.16 11.62 1.59
C GLY A 179 0.12 12.98 0.87
N ASP A 180 1.26 13.27 0.25
CA ASP A 180 1.60 14.50 -0.47
C ASP A 180 1.66 15.74 0.44
N ASP A 181 2.89 16.15 0.79
CA ASP A 181 3.20 17.34 1.61
C ASP A 181 2.53 18.63 1.07
N ASP A 182 2.11 18.62 -0.20
CA ASP A 182 1.47 19.74 -0.89
C ASP A 182 -0.06 19.80 -0.70
N LEU A 183 -0.70 18.78 -0.10
CA LEU A 183 -2.14 18.74 0.15
C LEU A 183 -2.47 19.09 1.60
N ASP A 184 -2.94 20.31 1.82
CA ASP A 184 -3.45 20.71 3.12
C ASP A 184 -4.78 19.97 3.45
N PRO A 185 -5.03 19.57 4.71
CA PRO A 185 -6.24 18.85 5.08
C PRO A 185 -7.56 19.55 4.71
N GLU A 186 -7.59 20.88 4.64
CA GLU A 186 -8.78 21.59 4.17
C GLU A 186 -9.03 21.38 2.67
N GLN A 187 -7.97 21.33 1.85
CA GLN A 187 -8.10 21.04 0.42
C GLN A 187 -8.61 19.62 0.22
N MET A 188 -8.08 18.66 0.98
CA MET A 188 -8.57 17.27 0.93
C MET A 188 -10.06 17.18 1.32
N ARG A 189 -10.48 17.91 2.37
CA ARG A 189 -11.89 18.01 2.75
C ARG A 189 -12.75 18.61 1.63
N ARG A 190 -12.27 19.65 0.93
CA ARG A 190 -12.97 20.24 -0.22
C ARG A 190 -13.13 19.22 -1.36
N VAL A 191 -12.07 18.47 -1.68
CA VAL A 191 -12.12 17.41 -2.70
C VAL A 191 -13.16 16.35 -2.34
N ILE A 192 -13.14 15.83 -1.11
CA ILE A 192 -14.13 14.83 -0.64
C ILE A 192 -15.55 15.35 -0.83
N ASN A 193 -15.83 16.59 -0.39
CA ASN A 193 -17.16 17.19 -0.52
C ASN A 193 -17.60 17.35 -1.98
N LEU A 194 -16.70 17.77 -2.88
CA LEU A 194 -17.00 17.90 -4.30
C LEU A 194 -17.30 16.53 -4.94
N MET A 195 -16.54 15.50 -4.59
CA MET A 195 -16.77 14.15 -5.09
C MET A 195 -18.11 13.58 -4.61
N GLN A 196 -18.46 13.74 -3.33
CA GLN A 196 -19.76 13.34 -2.77
C GLN A 196 -20.94 14.09 -3.42
N GLN A 197 -20.73 15.33 -3.87
CA GLN A 197 -21.72 16.11 -4.61
C GLN A 197 -21.80 15.75 -6.11
N GLY A 198 -20.94 14.85 -6.59
CA GLY A 198 -20.84 14.49 -8.01
C GLY A 198 -20.25 15.61 -8.86
N GLU A 199 -19.50 16.54 -8.26
CA GLU A 199 -18.82 17.65 -8.93
C GLU A 199 -17.36 17.32 -9.31
N SER A 200 -16.98 16.04 -9.30
CA SER A 200 -15.69 15.59 -9.80
C SER A 200 -15.65 15.61 -11.35
N PRO A 201 -14.51 15.94 -11.97
CA PRO A 201 -14.40 16.00 -13.42
C PRO A 201 -14.78 14.66 -14.07
N GLY A 202 -15.74 14.69 -15.00
CA GLY A 202 -16.20 13.49 -15.69
C GLY A 202 -16.82 12.43 -14.78
N GLY A 203 -17.17 12.77 -13.53
CA GLY A 203 -17.63 11.84 -12.52
C GLY A 203 -16.55 10.86 -12.04
N CYS A 204 -15.27 11.23 -12.13
CA CYS A 204 -14.18 10.40 -11.63
C CYS A 204 -14.30 10.15 -10.11
N THR A 205 -13.91 8.95 -9.69
CA THR A 205 -13.99 8.50 -8.29
C THR A 205 -12.64 8.16 -7.67
N SER A 206 -11.56 8.25 -8.44
CA SER A 206 -10.18 8.08 -7.96
C SER A 206 -9.26 9.11 -8.62
N LYS A 207 -8.10 9.35 -8.01
CA LYS A 207 -7.08 10.26 -8.54
C LYS A 207 -6.69 9.88 -9.96
N GLU A 208 -6.42 8.60 -10.21
CA GLU A 208 -6.00 8.07 -11.52
C GLU A 208 -7.08 8.29 -12.58
N GLN A 209 -8.35 8.06 -12.23
CA GLN A 209 -9.47 8.33 -13.13
C GLN A 209 -9.56 9.82 -13.47
N CYS A 210 -9.44 10.70 -12.47
CA CYS A 210 -9.45 12.13 -12.69
C CYS A 210 -8.27 12.59 -13.54
N GLU A 211 -7.06 12.07 -13.29
CA GLU A 211 -5.87 12.40 -14.09
C GLU A 211 -6.02 11.96 -15.55
N VAL A 212 -6.53 10.75 -15.80
CA VAL A 212 -6.79 10.28 -17.18
C VAL A 212 -7.82 11.16 -17.86
N TYR A 213 -8.93 11.49 -17.18
CA TYR A 213 -9.96 12.38 -17.72
C TYR A 213 -9.41 13.77 -18.03
N CYS A 214 -8.64 14.35 -17.11
CA CYS A 214 -8.09 15.71 -17.22
C CYS A 214 -6.94 15.85 -18.22
N LYS A 215 -6.30 14.75 -18.63
CA LYS A 215 -5.28 14.75 -19.70
C LYS A 215 -5.87 15.00 -21.08
N GLU A 216 -7.17 14.79 -21.27
CA GLU A 216 -7.81 15.08 -22.55
C GLU A 216 -7.99 16.59 -22.71
N GLU A 217 -7.48 17.16 -23.82
CA GLU A 217 -7.53 18.61 -24.08
C GLU A 217 -8.96 19.19 -24.01
N GLY A 218 -9.97 18.38 -24.32
CA GLY A 218 -11.39 18.76 -24.24
C GLY A 218 -11.92 18.94 -22.82
N ASN A 219 -11.27 18.34 -21.81
CA ASN A 219 -11.76 18.27 -20.44
C ASN A 219 -11.04 19.27 -19.51
N ILE A 220 -9.97 19.93 -19.99
CA ILE A 220 -9.15 20.88 -19.22
C ILE A 220 -10.00 21.95 -18.54
N GLY A 221 -11.05 22.46 -19.22
CA GLY A 221 -11.91 23.49 -18.65
C GLY A 221 -12.62 23.06 -17.36
N GLU A 222 -13.16 21.84 -17.35
CA GLU A 222 -13.84 21.24 -16.20
C GLU A 222 -12.85 20.94 -15.07
N CYS A 223 -11.68 20.42 -15.41
CA CYS A 223 -10.62 20.12 -14.44
C CYS A 223 -10.05 21.39 -13.79
N VAL A 224 -9.93 22.49 -14.54
CA VAL A 224 -9.55 23.80 -13.98
C VAL A 224 -10.64 24.33 -13.06
N GLU A 225 -11.92 24.20 -13.42
CA GLU A 225 -13.01 24.60 -12.54
C GLU A 225 -13.01 23.80 -11.23
N PHE A 226 -12.81 22.49 -11.31
CA PHE A 226 -12.64 21.64 -10.14
C PHE A 226 -11.43 22.08 -9.31
N GLY A 227 -10.26 22.32 -9.93
CA GLY A 227 -9.06 22.78 -9.23
C GLY A 227 -9.26 24.10 -8.49
N VAL A 228 -10.03 25.03 -9.05
CA VAL A 228 -10.42 26.28 -8.37
C VAL A 228 -11.34 26.00 -7.18
N LYS A 229 -12.38 25.18 -7.35
CA LYS A 229 -13.32 24.82 -6.26
C LYS A 229 -12.63 24.06 -5.12
N ALA A 230 -11.71 23.16 -5.45
CA ALA A 230 -10.90 22.40 -4.50
C ALA A 230 -9.86 23.28 -3.78
N GLY A 231 -9.51 24.44 -4.38
CA GLY A 231 -8.52 25.36 -3.86
C GLY A 231 -7.08 24.99 -4.24
N PHE A 232 -6.88 24.23 -5.32
CA PHE A 232 -5.58 23.91 -5.90
C PHE A 232 -5.07 24.98 -6.86
N ILE A 233 -5.98 25.74 -7.47
CA ILE A 233 -5.68 26.72 -8.52
C ILE A 233 -6.36 28.04 -8.15
N ASP A 234 -5.64 29.15 -8.20
CA ASP A 234 -6.25 30.48 -8.04
C ASP A 234 -6.87 30.99 -9.35
N ASP A 235 -7.70 32.03 -9.27
CA ASP A 235 -8.41 32.57 -10.45
C ASP A 235 -7.47 33.04 -11.58
N ASN A 236 -6.30 33.59 -11.23
CA ASN A 236 -5.34 34.09 -12.22
C ASN A 236 -4.64 32.93 -12.94
N GLU A 237 -4.24 31.91 -12.18
CA GLU A 237 -3.66 30.69 -12.73
C GLU A 237 -4.68 29.95 -13.60
N ALA A 238 -5.94 29.86 -13.15
CA ALA A 238 -7.03 29.28 -13.93
C ALA A 238 -7.25 30.02 -15.26
N GLU A 239 -7.14 31.36 -15.29
CA GLU A 239 -7.20 32.14 -16.53
C GLU A 239 -6.03 31.82 -17.46
N LEU A 240 -4.81 31.67 -16.92
CA LEU A 240 -3.63 31.31 -17.69
C LEU A 240 -3.76 29.91 -18.30
N ILE A 241 -4.16 28.91 -17.51
CA ILE A 241 -4.35 27.53 -17.96
C ILE A 241 -5.39 27.46 -19.08
N ARG A 242 -6.50 28.20 -18.95
CA ARG A 242 -7.54 28.28 -20.00
C ARG A 242 -7.01 28.92 -21.30
N LYS A 243 -6.08 29.87 -21.21
CA LYS A 243 -5.47 30.52 -22.39
C LYS A 243 -4.41 29.64 -23.05
N THR A 244 -3.66 28.84 -22.29
CA THR A 244 -2.60 27.96 -22.81
C THR A 244 -3.10 26.55 -23.14
N GLY A 245 -4.34 26.23 -22.76
CA GLY A 245 -4.92 24.89 -22.92
C GLY A 245 -4.16 23.85 -22.09
N GLY A 246 -3.79 24.18 -20.84
CA GLY A 246 -3.08 23.26 -19.94
C GLY A 246 -1.62 22.97 -20.29
N LYS A 247 -1.08 23.54 -21.37
CA LYS A 247 0.33 23.37 -21.72
C LYS A 247 1.19 24.29 -20.86
N GLY A 248 1.96 23.70 -19.95
CA GLY A 248 2.92 24.41 -19.11
C GLY A 248 4.00 25.14 -19.93
N PRO A 249 4.73 26.09 -19.33
CA PRO A 249 5.85 26.79 -19.97
C PRO A 249 7.05 25.83 -20.10
N GLY A 250 6.94 24.88 -21.01
CA GLY A 250 7.88 23.78 -21.18
C GLY A 250 7.22 22.68 -21.98
N GLY A 251 6.88 22.96 -23.24
CA GLY A 251 6.38 21.95 -24.17
C GLY A 251 7.38 20.79 -24.25
N GLY A 252 7.03 19.69 -23.58
CA GLY A 252 7.77 18.46 -23.57
C GLY A 252 6.79 17.36 -23.17
N ASP A 253 6.38 16.59 -24.16
CA ASP A 253 5.65 15.35 -23.96
C ASP A 253 6.48 14.45 -23.02
N SER A 254 5.90 13.98 -21.92
CA SER A 254 6.42 12.89 -21.10
C SER A 254 5.24 12.22 -20.41
#